data_AF-A0A2V6AY17-F1
#
_entry.id   AF-A0A2V6AY17-F1
#
_cell.length_a   1.000
_cell.length_b   1.000
_cell.length_c   1.000
_cell.angle_alpha   90.00
_cell.angle_beta   90.00
_cell.angle_gamma   90.00
#
_symmetry.space_group_name_H-M   'P 1'
#
loop_
_entity.id
_entity.type
_entity.pdbx_description
1 polymer ?
#
loop_
_entity_poly.entity_id
_entity_poly.type
_entity_poly.pdbx_seq_one_letter_code
_entity_poly.pdbx_strand_id
1 'polypeptide(L)'
;MSYDFALRRDLVSSGPVQNLATAHRLADASPAPQSRVRLWVALAVLFLAALWFGLCRELSGEWSVNEQYNFGWFVPFFALYLFWLRWQDRPQTEIGNPLQRMRSNGQAFTSQIRKGQTIAGLLAIAALLVLLPVRLFEIANPEWRLLAWVHTSAVVVLTLLLIWWAGGVAWLRHFAFPVLFIFVAVPWPTLVETPVTQGLMRVVARVAAETAMLLGTPAQVEGNLIRVSNGLVGVNEACSGIRSLQTSLMIGLLFGELKRLSVLRRVALVVCAVAIALLANFVRAVFLVRIAATENLSGVDRWHGVTGYSIIALVFLATLGFAYFLGRKKALVIAGMPPAESRPQQPTRLPLQLPVTYLAAAICWLLFVEIATASWYRLHEGNFIRGTRWSVRWPEQAANFRKLKIDEEIRAVLRFDEGQAAAWSVTSALKGSRSDTILCSLFAFRWDPGKNSALLANLHRPDVCLPASGWKQMADHGVRNYPVSGSFELPFRHFEFQRSFEGSAPQIAHAFYCLSEDRAASASTSPVGTNSPDMFGSRSEWTRAERLHTVLEGRRHLGQQVIEAIFISTEPFSAAEAESHLRDLLPDLVVRER
;
A
#
# COMPACT_ATOMS: atom_id res chain seq x y z
N MET A 1 -79.04 -64.81 -37.72
CA MET A 1 -78.73 -64.10 -38.98
C MET A 1 -79.75 -62.96 -39.10
N SER A 2 -79.26 -61.73 -39.26
CA SER A 2 -79.97 -60.47 -39.55
C SER A 2 -80.85 -59.78 -38.48
N TYR A 3 -80.37 -58.59 -38.05
CA TYR A 3 -80.99 -57.25 -38.13
C TYR A 3 -82.54 -57.14 -37.97
N ASP A 4 -83.17 -56.15 -37.32
CA ASP A 4 -82.74 -54.80 -36.92
C ASP A 4 -83.83 -54.09 -36.06
N PHE A 5 -83.39 -52.99 -35.44
CA PHE A 5 -84.08 -51.71 -35.16
C PHE A 5 -85.28 -51.58 -34.19
N ALA A 6 -84.92 -51.02 -33.02
CA ALA A 6 -85.45 -49.83 -32.35
C ALA A 6 -86.90 -49.76 -31.85
N LEU A 7 -87.04 -49.49 -30.54
CA LEU A 7 -88.03 -48.56 -30.00
C LEU A 7 -87.53 -47.94 -28.69
N ARG A 8 -87.78 -46.63 -28.54
CA ARG A 8 -87.23 -45.71 -27.54
C ARG A 8 -88.35 -45.06 -26.73
N ARG A 9 -87.97 -44.58 -25.54
CA ARG A 9 -88.62 -43.60 -24.63
C ARG A 9 -89.62 -44.19 -23.62
N ASP A 10 -89.67 -43.77 -22.37
CA ASP A 10 -88.81 -42.99 -21.46
C ASP A 10 -89.33 -43.36 -20.05
N LEU A 11 -88.47 -43.57 -19.05
CA LEU A 11 -88.88 -43.75 -17.65
C LEU A 11 -88.02 -42.87 -16.73
N VAL A 12 -88.72 -42.12 -15.88
CA VAL A 12 -88.24 -41.17 -14.88
C VAL A 12 -88.05 -41.87 -13.53
N SER A 13 -87.17 -41.30 -12.68
CA SER A 13 -86.91 -41.58 -11.24
C SER A 13 -85.82 -42.62 -10.98
N SER A 14 -84.77 -42.43 -10.17
CA SER A 14 -84.50 -41.51 -9.04
C SER A 14 -83.00 -41.58 -8.64
N GLY A 15 -82.37 -40.43 -8.33
CA GLY A 15 -81.13 -40.25 -7.53
C GLY A 15 -79.78 -40.52 -8.21
N PRO A 16 -78.81 -39.56 -8.16
CA PRO A 16 -77.75 -39.73 -7.16
C PRO A 16 -77.17 -38.43 -6.54
N VAL A 17 -76.49 -38.65 -5.41
CA VAL A 17 -75.64 -37.76 -4.60
C VAL A 17 -74.89 -36.68 -5.40
N GLN A 18 -75.09 -35.40 -5.04
CA GLN A 18 -74.27 -34.28 -5.51
C GLN A 18 -73.44 -33.70 -4.35
N ASN A 19 -72.14 -33.97 -4.41
CA ASN A 19 -71.10 -33.14 -3.80
C ASN A 19 -71.03 -31.80 -4.55
N LEU A 20 -71.29 -30.69 -3.87
CA LEU A 20 -71.01 -29.35 -4.41
C LEU A 20 -69.98 -28.67 -3.51
N ALA A 21 -68.76 -28.68 -4.03
CA ALA A 21 -67.59 -28.03 -3.49
C ALA A 21 -67.81 -26.51 -3.37
N THR A 22 -67.70 -26.01 -2.15
CA THR A 22 -67.57 -24.58 -1.87
C THR A 22 -66.18 -24.13 -2.33
N ALA A 23 -66.12 -23.46 -3.49
CA ALA A 23 -64.91 -22.83 -3.98
C ALA A 23 -64.49 -21.71 -3.00
N HIS A 24 -63.50 -22.00 -2.15
CA HIS A 24 -62.73 -20.97 -1.46
C HIS A 24 -62.01 -20.15 -2.52
N ARG A 25 -62.40 -18.88 -2.69
CA ARG A 25 -61.62 -17.89 -3.43
C ARG A 25 -60.23 -17.84 -2.81
N LEU A 26 -59.24 -18.30 -3.56
CA LEU A 26 -57.84 -17.97 -3.34
C LEU A 26 -57.74 -16.44 -3.46
N ALA A 27 -57.62 -15.77 -2.32
CA ALA A 27 -57.25 -14.38 -2.25
C ALA A 27 -55.88 -14.20 -2.95
N ASP A 28 -55.79 -13.16 -3.77
CA ASP A 28 -54.59 -12.71 -4.46
C ASP A 28 -53.38 -12.67 -3.51
N ALA A 29 -52.45 -13.61 -3.71
CA ALA A 29 -51.15 -13.58 -3.07
C ALA A 29 -50.33 -12.45 -3.71
N SER A 30 -50.13 -11.35 -2.99
CA SER A 30 -49.37 -10.19 -3.44
C SER A 30 -47.95 -10.57 -3.90
N PRO A 31 -47.40 -10.01 -5.00
CA PRO A 31 -46.06 -10.31 -5.52
C PRO A 31 -44.88 -9.74 -4.69
N ALA A 32 -45.13 -9.31 -3.45
CA ALA A 32 -44.21 -8.54 -2.60
C ALA A 32 -42.91 -9.25 -2.10
N PRO A 33 -42.79 -10.59 -1.97
CA PRO A 33 -41.57 -11.20 -1.40
C PRO A 33 -40.34 -11.09 -2.31
N GLN A 34 -40.52 -11.20 -3.63
CA GLN A 34 -39.40 -11.25 -4.57
C GLN A 34 -38.75 -9.88 -4.82
N SER A 35 -39.54 -8.79 -4.82
CA SER A 35 -39.02 -7.44 -5.01
C SER A 35 -38.13 -6.99 -3.86
N ARG A 36 -38.50 -7.31 -2.61
CA ARG A 36 -37.70 -7.01 -1.41
C ARG A 36 -36.35 -7.75 -1.40
N VAL A 37 -36.34 -9.02 -1.82
CA VAL A 37 -35.09 -9.81 -1.94
C VAL A 37 -34.16 -9.18 -2.98
N ARG A 38 -34.68 -8.83 -4.17
CA ARG A 38 -33.88 -8.18 -5.23
C ARG A 38 -33.31 -6.84 -4.77
N LEU A 39 -34.12 -6.02 -4.10
CA LEU A 39 -33.68 -4.73 -3.55
C LEU A 39 -32.58 -4.91 -2.50
N TRP A 40 -32.75 -5.86 -1.58
CA TRP A 40 -31.73 -6.16 -0.57
C TRP A 40 -30.40 -6.58 -1.20
N VAL A 41 -30.43 -7.49 -2.19
CA VAL A 41 -29.21 -7.93 -2.91
C VAL A 41 -28.57 -6.75 -3.63
N ALA A 42 -29.34 -5.93 -4.34
CA ALA A 42 -28.82 -4.76 -5.04
C ALA A 42 -28.13 -3.77 -4.08
N LEU A 43 -28.73 -3.49 -2.92
CA LEU A 43 -28.14 -2.60 -1.92
C LEU A 43 -26.90 -3.21 -1.25
N ALA A 44 -26.91 -4.52 -0.97
CA ALA A 44 -25.75 -5.22 -0.43
C ALA A 44 -24.56 -5.17 -1.41
N VAL A 45 -24.81 -5.40 -2.70
CA VAL A 45 -23.79 -5.27 -3.76
C VAL A 45 -23.30 -3.83 -3.88
N LEU A 46 -24.20 -2.84 -3.89
CA LEU A 46 -23.84 -1.43 -3.95
C LEU A 46 -22.99 -1.01 -2.75
N PHE A 47 -23.36 -1.43 -1.54
CA PHE A 47 -22.61 -1.17 -0.31
C PHE A 47 -21.20 -1.76 -0.37
N LEU A 48 -21.07 -3.03 -0.76
CA LEU A 48 -19.76 -3.67 -0.92
C LEU A 48 -18.94 -2.99 -2.03
N ALA A 49 -19.55 -2.67 -3.17
CA ALA A 49 -18.87 -1.99 -4.27
C ALA A 49 -18.33 -0.62 -3.82
N ALA A 50 -19.12 0.16 -3.08
CA ALA A 50 -18.70 1.45 -2.54
C ALA A 50 -17.54 1.30 -1.53
N LEU A 51 -17.61 0.35 -0.59
CA LEU A 51 -16.56 0.08 0.38
C LEU A 51 -15.23 -0.31 -0.31
N TRP A 52 -15.28 -1.29 -1.20
CA TRP A 52 -14.10 -1.80 -1.88
C TRP A 52 -13.52 -0.78 -2.88
N PHE A 53 -14.37 -0.03 -3.57
CA PHE A 53 -13.91 1.07 -4.43
C PHE A 53 -13.19 2.15 -3.62
N GLY A 54 -13.74 2.57 -2.48
CA GLY A 54 -13.11 3.54 -1.58
C GLY A 54 -11.73 3.07 -1.10
N LEU A 55 -11.64 1.80 -0.68
CA LEU A 55 -10.37 1.19 -0.25
C LEU A 55 -9.35 1.11 -1.38
N CYS A 56 -9.73 0.59 -2.54
CA CYS A 56 -8.83 0.45 -3.69
C CYS A 56 -8.37 1.81 -4.22
N ARG A 57 -9.23 2.82 -4.22
CA ARG A 57 -8.88 4.21 -4.55
C ARG A 57 -7.88 4.80 -3.58
N GLU A 58 -7.95 4.39 -2.31
CA GLU A 58 -6.98 4.83 -1.32
C GLU A 58 -5.60 4.20 -1.56
N LEU A 59 -5.58 2.86 -1.62
CA LEU A 59 -4.36 2.08 -1.82
C LEU A 59 -3.71 2.28 -3.19
N SER A 60 -4.45 2.72 -4.20
CA SER A 60 -3.91 2.95 -5.55
C SER A 60 -2.77 3.96 -5.59
N GLY A 61 -2.71 4.91 -4.65
CA GLY A 61 -1.59 5.85 -4.54
C GLY A 61 -0.25 5.12 -4.34
N GLU A 62 -0.21 4.21 -3.37
CA GLU A 62 0.95 3.37 -3.08
C GLU A 62 1.21 2.36 -4.20
N TRP A 63 0.17 1.73 -4.77
CA TRP A 63 0.38 0.78 -5.88
C TRP A 63 0.94 1.44 -7.15
N SER A 64 0.61 2.72 -7.36
CA SER A 64 1.12 3.49 -8.49
C SER A 64 2.52 4.02 -8.24
N VAL A 65 2.82 4.51 -7.04
CA VAL A 65 4.09 5.21 -6.71
C VAL A 65 5.16 4.26 -6.20
N ASN A 66 4.78 3.35 -5.30
CA ASN A 66 5.70 2.42 -4.69
C ASN A 66 5.81 1.16 -5.55
N GLU A 67 6.94 1.06 -6.21
CA GLU A 67 7.33 -0.06 -7.06
C GLU A 67 7.18 -1.44 -6.42
N GLN A 68 7.40 -1.54 -5.10
CA GLN A 68 7.32 -2.79 -4.34
C GLN A 68 5.89 -3.31 -4.28
N TYR A 69 4.91 -2.41 -4.19
CA TYR A 69 3.48 -2.71 -4.07
C TYR A 69 2.70 -2.63 -5.39
N ASN A 70 3.39 -2.51 -6.53
CA ASN A 70 2.73 -2.39 -7.83
C ASN A 70 1.82 -3.59 -8.16
N PHE A 71 2.16 -4.80 -7.68
CA PHE A 71 1.33 -5.99 -7.81
C PHE A 71 -0.06 -5.84 -7.14
N GLY A 72 -0.22 -4.86 -6.23
CA GLY A 72 -1.46 -4.58 -5.52
C GLY A 72 -2.65 -4.34 -6.45
N TRP A 73 -2.41 -3.81 -7.66
CA TRP A 73 -3.46 -3.66 -8.69
C TRP A 73 -4.14 -4.98 -9.08
N PHE A 74 -3.43 -6.12 -9.01
CA PHE A 74 -3.99 -7.43 -9.34
C PHE A 74 -4.77 -8.07 -8.18
N VAL A 75 -4.51 -7.65 -6.94
CA VAL A 75 -5.02 -8.30 -5.73
C VAL A 75 -6.56 -8.25 -5.63
N PRO A 76 -7.25 -7.12 -5.90
CA PRO A 76 -8.72 -7.10 -5.90
C PRO A 76 -9.34 -8.08 -6.91
N PHE A 77 -8.73 -8.23 -8.09
CA PHE A 77 -9.20 -9.17 -9.11
C PHE A 77 -9.01 -10.62 -8.66
N PHE A 78 -7.85 -10.95 -8.09
CA PHE A 78 -7.60 -12.28 -7.52
C PHE A 78 -8.50 -12.57 -6.32
N ALA A 79 -8.72 -11.62 -5.43
CA ALA A 79 -9.65 -11.76 -4.30
C ALA A 79 -11.07 -12.07 -4.80
N LEU A 80 -11.55 -11.33 -5.80
CA LEU A 80 -12.86 -11.57 -6.43
C LEU A 80 -12.94 -12.93 -7.11
N TYR A 81 -11.89 -13.33 -7.83
CA TYR A 81 -11.81 -14.65 -8.46
C TYR A 81 -11.80 -15.80 -7.45
N LEU A 82 -11.00 -15.69 -6.38
CA LEU A 82 -10.98 -16.64 -5.28
C LEU A 82 -12.34 -16.71 -4.57
N PHE A 83 -13.00 -15.58 -4.38
CA PHE A 83 -14.35 -15.51 -3.81
C PHE A 83 -15.35 -16.24 -4.71
N TRP A 84 -15.30 -16.01 -6.02
CA TRP A 84 -16.14 -16.70 -7.00
C TRP A 84 -15.91 -18.22 -7.00
N LEU A 85 -14.66 -18.68 -6.94
CA LEU A 85 -14.34 -20.10 -6.81
C LEU A 85 -14.93 -20.70 -5.51
N ARG A 86 -14.84 -19.99 -4.39
CA ARG A 86 -15.46 -20.39 -3.11
C ARG A 86 -16.98 -20.35 -3.15
N TRP A 87 -17.56 -19.51 -4.00
CA TRP A 87 -19.02 -19.42 -4.14
C TRP A 87 -19.63 -20.69 -4.74
N GLN A 88 -18.89 -21.36 -5.64
CA GLN A 88 -19.34 -22.58 -6.31
C GLN A 88 -19.47 -23.78 -5.35
N ASP A 89 -18.59 -23.89 -4.35
CA ASP A 89 -18.57 -24.97 -3.37
C ASP A 89 -18.99 -24.53 -1.96
N ARG A 90 -19.77 -23.44 -1.88
CA ARG A 90 -20.21 -22.88 -0.59
C ARG A 90 -20.95 -23.92 0.25
N PRO A 91 -20.72 -23.98 1.58
CA PRO A 91 -21.48 -24.84 2.47
C PRO A 91 -22.97 -24.53 2.38
N GLN A 92 -23.80 -25.58 2.38
CA GLN A 92 -25.23 -25.39 2.55
C GLN A 92 -25.46 -24.70 3.89
N THR A 93 -26.29 -23.66 3.90
CA THR A 93 -26.70 -23.03 5.15
C THR A 93 -27.44 -24.07 5.97
N GLU A 94 -26.89 -24.49 7.11
CA GLU A 94 -27.58 -25.33 8.07
C GLU A 94 -28.82 -24.58 8.59
N ILE A 95 -29.94 -24.70 7.89
CA ILE A 95 -31.26 -24.47 8.47
C ILE A 95 -31.53 -25.72 9.32
N GLY A 96 -30.77 -25.89 10.40
CA GLY A 96 -31.12 -26.87 11.42
C GLY A 96 -32.51 -26.47 11.91
N ASN A 97 -33.50 -27.36 11.72
CA ASN A 97 -34.90 -27.13 12.09
C ASN A 97 -34.97 -26.31 13.39
N PRO A 98 -35.35 -25.01 13.35
CA PRO A 98 -35.36 -24.18 14.54
C PRO A 98 -36.22 -24.80 15.65
N LEU A 99 -37.28 -25.50 15.24
CA LEU A 99 -38.19 -26.27 16.10
C LEU A 99 -37.53 -27.45 16.82
N GLN A 100 -36.55 -28.12 16.19
CA GLN A 100 -35.89 -29.30 16.74
C GLN A 100 -34.73 -28.93 17.68
N ARG A 101 -34.02 -27.81 17.41
CA ARG A 101 -33.03 -27.23 18.34
C ARG A 101 -33.67 -26.39 19.47
N MET A 102 -34.83 -25.77 19.24
CA MET A 102 -35.60 -25.09 20.31
C MET A 102 -36.17 -26.06 21.35
N ARG A 103 -36.55 -27.28 20.95
CA ARG A 103 -37.10 -28.30 21.84
C ARG A 103 -36.12 -28.83 22.88
N SER A 104 -34.81 -28.76 22.67
CA SER A 104 -33.80 -29.29 23.60
C SER A 104 -33.13 -28.25 24.49
N ASN A 105 -33.14 -26.95 24.14
CA ASN A 105 -32.59 -25.85 24.97
C ASN A 105 -32.96 -24.44 24.45
N GLY A 106 -34.25 -24.20 24.17
CA GLY A 106 -34.72 -23.01 23.43
C GLY A 106 -34.38 -21.63 24.00
N GLN A 107 -34.33 -21.47 25.33
CA GLN A 107 -33.96 -20.18 25.94
C GLN A 107 -32.46 -19.88 25.86
N ALA A 108 -31.59 -20.86 26.14
CA ALA A 108 -30.15 -20.69 26.05
C ALA A 108 -29.71 -20.40 24.60
N PHE A 109 -30.26 -21.13 23.63
CA PHE A 109 -29.94 -20.98 22.21
C PHE A 109 -30.38 -19.64 21.62
N THR A 110 -31.60 -19.17 21.92
CA THR A 110 -32.08 -17.85 21.46
C THR A 110 -31.28 -16.71 22.08
N SER A 111 -30.87 -16.84 23.35
CA SER A 111 -29.98 -15.87 23.99
C SER A 111 -28.60 -15.79 23.33
N GLN A 112 -28.04 -16.94 22.91
CA GLN A 112 -26.73 -17.01 22.27
C GLN A 112 -26.73 -16.41 20.86
N ILE A 113 -27.80 -16.64 20.08
CA ILE A 113 -27.98 -16.02 18.76
C ILE A 113 -28.13 -14.49 18.89
N ARG A 114 -28.96 -14.03 19.82
CA ARG A 114 -29.14 -12.60 20.08
C ARG A 114 -27.82 -11.93 20.50
N LYS A 115 -27.05 -12.56 21.41
CA LYS A 115 -25.71 -12.09 21.79
C LYS A 115 -24.77 -11.98 20.58
N GLY A 116 -24.76 -12.98 19.70
CA GLY A 116 -23.96 -12.95 18.47
C GLY A 116 -24.35 -11.80 17.53
N GLN A 117 -25.65 -11.58 17.34
CA GLN A 117 -26.19 -10.48 16.52
C GLN A 117 -25.88 -9.10 17.12
N THR A 118 -25.96 -8.94 18.45
CA THR A 118 -25.61 -7.68 19.11
C THR A 118 -24.12 -7.37 18.98
N ILE A 119 -23.24 -8.37 19.14
CA ILE A 119 -21.80 -8.18 18.95
C ILE A 119 -21.50 -7.82 17.49
N ALA A 120 -22.08 -8.54 16.54
CA ALA A 120 -21.94 -8.25 15.11
C ALA A 120 -22.41 -6.82 14.76
N GLY A 121 -23.55 -6.39 15.34
CA GLY A 121 -24.07 -5.03 15.18
C GLY A 121 -23.13 -3.96 15.73
N LEU A 122 -22.61 -4.15 16.96
CA LEU A 122 -21.64 -3.24 17.57
C LEU A 122 -20.35 -3.15 16.76
N LEU A 123 -19.83 -4.28 16.26
CA LEU A 123 -18.65 -4.31 15.40
C LEU A 123 -18.90 -3.59 14.07
N ALA A 124 -20.07 -3.78 13.46
CA ALA A 124 -20.43 -3.08 12.22
C ALA A 124 -20.52 -1.56 12.44
N ILE A 125 -21.16 -1.13 13.53
CA ILE A 125 -21.27 0.29 13.88
C ILE A 125 -19.88 0.88 14.15
N ALA A 126 -19.06 0.22 14.95
CA ALA A 126 -17.70 0.68 15.23
C ALA A 126 -16.86 0.79 13.95
N ALA A 127 -16.93 -0.22 13.06
CA ALA A 127 -16.23 -0.22 11.78
C ALA A 127 -16.75 0.88 10.84
N LEU A 128 -18.05 1.18 10.81
CA LEU A 128 -18.59 2.29 10.02
C LEU A 128 -18.15 3.64 10.61
N LEU A 129 -18.25 3.83 11.92
CA LEU A 129 -17.89 5.08 12.58
C LEU A 129 -16.40 5.41 12.43
N VAL A 130 -15.52 4.40 12.44
CA VAL A 130 -14.08 4.63 12.28
C VAL A 130 -13.70 5.13 10.88
N LEU A 131 -14.53 4.88 9.85
CA LEU A 131 -14.22 5.32 8.49
C LEU A 131 -14.11 6.84 8.39
N LEU A 132 -14.93 7.62 9.11
CA LEU A 132 -14.85 9.08 9.04
C LEU A 132 -13.50 9.65 9.51
N PRO A 133 -13.03 9.38 10.75
CA PRO A 133 -11.72 9.86 11.17
C PRO A 133 -10.60 9.25 10.33
N VAL A 134 -10.70 7.98 9.90
CA VAL A 134 -9.68 7.39 9.01
C VAL A 134 -9.58 8.17 7.71
N ARG A 135 -10.70 8.46 7.03
CA ARG A 135 -10.71 9.23 5.77
C ARG A 135 -10.20 10.65 5.93
N LEU A 136 -10.52 11.31 7.05
CA LEU A 136 -9.94 12.61 7.38
C LEU A 136 -8.41 12.50 7.48
N PHE A 137 -7.89 11.58 8.28
CA PHE A 137 -6.45 11.46 8.51
C PHE A 137 -5.67 10.97 7.28
N GLU A 138 -6.24 10.09 6.46
CA GLU A 138 -5.60 9.57 5.23
C GLU A 138 -5.30 10.68 4.21
N ILE A 139 -6.21 11.65 4.05
CA ILE A 139 -6.03 12.75 3.09
C ILE A 139 -4.96 13.74 3.55
N ALA A 140 -4.87 14.00 4.85
CA ALA A 140 -3.86 14.90 5.42
C ALA A 140 -2.47 14.23 5.57
N ASN A 141 -2.44 12.92 5.80
CA ASN A 141 -1.23 12.16 6.13
C ASN A 141 -1.11 10.92 5.21
N PRO A 142 -0.96 11.08 3.89
CA PRO A 142 -0.95 9.97 2.93
C PRO A 142 0.19 8.97 3.18
N GLU A 143 1.27 9.39 3.82
CA GLU A 143 2.41 8.57 4.19
C GLU A 143 2.18 7.70 5.44
N TRP A 144 1.11 7.94 6.20
CA TRP A 144 0.81 7.17 7.41
C TRP A 144 0.15 5.83 7.10
N ARG A 145 0.97 4.86 6.69
CA ARG A 145 0.55 3.51 6.26
C ARG A 145 -0.31 2.72 7.26
N LEU A 146 -0.26 3.01 8.57
CA LEU A 146 -1.13 2.34 9.55
C LEU A 146 -2.61 2.66 9.32
N LEU A 147 -2.94 3.85 8.79
CA LEU A 147 -4.32 4.20 8.47
C LEU A 147 -4.90 3.27 7.40
N ALA A 148 -4.10 2.93 6.38
CA ALA A 148 -4.49 1.96 5.35
C ALA A 148 -4.81 0.58 5.94
N TRP A 149 -4.10 0.14 6.98
CA TRP A 149 -4.44 -1.10 7.72
C TRP A 149 -5.76 -0.98 8.46
N VAL A 150 -6.04 0.16 9.11
CA VAL A 150 -7.30 0.39 9.83
C VAL A 150 -8.47 0.44 8.84
N HIS A 151 -8.35 1.17 7.74
CA HIS A 151 -9.34 1.22 6.66
C HIS A 151 -9.60 -0.16 6.07
N THR A 152 -8.55 -0.90 5.70
CA THR A 152 -8.67 -2.27 5.19
C THR A 152 -9.37 -3.17 6.19
N SER A 153 -9.02 -3.08 7.47
CA SER A 153 -9.66 -3.86 8.54
C SER A 153 -11.14 -3.54 8.68
N ALA A 154 -11.53 -2.27 8.60
CA ALA A 154 -12.94 -1.87 8.62
C ALA A 154 -13.72 -2.47 7.44
N VAL A 155 -13.18 -2.37 6.21
CA VAL A 155 -13.79 -2.94 4.99
C VAL A 155 -13.91 -4.45 5.07
N VAL A 156 -12.85 -5.14 5.52
CA VAL A 156 -12.83 -6.59 5.72
C VAL A 156 -13.85 -7.01 6.77
N VAL A 157 -13.90 -6.35 7.93
CA VAL A 157 -14.86 -6.65 9.00
C VAL A 157 -16.29 -6.48 8.48
N LEU A 158 -16.61 -5.36 7.81
CA LEU A 158 -17.94 -5.13 7.25
C LEU A 158 -18.33 -6.18 6.20
N THR A 159 -17.38 -6.57 5.35
CA THR A 159 -17.58 -7.62 4.33
C THR A 159 -17.83 -8.98 4.98
N LEU A 160 -17.01 -9.37 5.96
CA LEU A 160 -17.14 -10.64 6.69
C LEU A 160 -18.41 -10.71 7.53
N LEU A 161 -18.81 -9.60 8.14
CA LEU A 161 -20.08 -9.51 8.87
C LEU A 161 -21.27 -9.70 7.93
N LEU A 162 -21.27 -9.08 6.74
CA LEU A 162 -22.34 -9.27 5.76
C LEU A 162 -22.43 -10.73 5.28
N ILE A 163 -21.28 -11.38 5.04
CA ILE A 163 -21.20 -12.82 4.70
C ILE A 163 -21.73 -13.68 5.85
N TRP A 164 -21.34 -13.37 7.09
CA TRP A 164 -21.82 -14.07 8.28
C TRP A 164 -23.32 -13.89 8.47
N TRP A 165 -23.88 -12.72 8.21
CA TRP A 165 -25.32 -12.49 8.24
C TRP A 165 -26.07 -13.32 7.19
N ALA A 166 -25.47 -13.53 6.01
CA ALA A 166 -26.08 -14.29 4.92
C ALA A 166 -26.05 -15.82 5.12
N GLY A 167 -25.01 -16.37 5.75
CA GLY A 167 -24.84 -17.83 5.86
C GLY A 167 -24.15 -18.34 7.13
N GLY A 168 -24.07 -17.51 8.16
CA GLY A 168 -23.55 -17.85 9.48
C GLY A 168 -22.04 -18.10 9.52
N VAL A 169 -21.60 -18.79 10.58
CA VAL A 169 -20.19 -19.08 10.86
C VAL A 169 -19.56 -19.97 9.77
N ALA A 170 -20.34 -20.85 9.13
CA ALA A 170 -19.86 -21.71 8.05
C ALA A 170 -19.41 -20.88 6.84
N TRP A 171 -20.22 -19.91 6.42
CA TRP A 171 -19.87 -19.00 5.32
C TRP A 171 -18.72 -18.06 5.72
N LEU A 172 -18.75 -17.52 6.94
CA LEU A 172 -17.66 -16.69 7.45
C LEU A 172 -16.30 -17.41 7.32
N ARG A 173 -16.19 -18.65 7.79
CA ARG A 173 -14.96 -19.44 7.72
C ARG A 173 -14.57 -19.81 6.29
N HIS A 174 -15.55 -20.09 5.43
CA HIS A 174 -15.33 -20.50 4.04
C HIS A 174 -14.82 -19.34 3.17
N PHE A 175 -15.36 -18.13 3.35
CA PHE A 175 -15.01 -16.94 2.57
C PHE A 175 -13.97 -16.03 3.25
N ALA A 176 -13.54 -16.34 4.48
CA ALA A 176 -12.55 -15.52 5.20
C ALA A 176 -11.27 -15.31 4.38
N PHE A 177 -10.73 -16.36 3.76
CA PHE A 177 -9.46 -16.26 3.04
C PHE A 177 -9.52 -15.32 1.82
N PRO A 178 -10.47 -15.46 0.86
CA PRO A 178 -10.60 -14.52 -0.25
C PRO A 178 -10.72 -13.05 0.18
N VAL A 179 -11.46 -12.79 1.27
CA VAL A 179 -11.65 -11.43 1.78
C VAL A 179 -10.37 -10.91 2.45
N LEU A 180 -9.69 -11.73 3.25
CA LEU A 180 -8.43 -11.38 3.91
C LEU A 180 -7.25 -11.24 2.93
N PHE A 181 -7.36 -11.78 1.71
CA PHE A 181 -6.31 -11.71 0.70
C PHE A 181 -5.91 -10.28 0.35
N ILE A 182 -6.81 -9.30 0.51
CA ILE A 182 -6.52 -7.88 0.25
C ILE A 182 -5.39 -7.32 1.13
N PHE A 183 -5.17 -7.88 2.33
CA PHE A 183 -4.09 -7.42 3.22
C PHE A 183 -2.70 -7.58 2.61
N VAL A 184 -2.54 -8.46 1.62
CA VAL A 184 -1.27 -8.61 0.89
C VAL A 184 -0.95 -7.36 0.06
N ALA A 185 -1.96 -6.61 -0.37
CA ALA A 185 -1.80 -5.36 -1.12
C ALA A 185 -1.66 -4.12 -0.22
N VAL A 186 -1.77 -4.27 1.11
CA VAL A 186 -1.65 -3.15 2.05
C VAL A 186 -0.18 -2.96 2.40
N PRO A 187 0.36 -1.73 2.28
CA PRO A 187 1.76 -1.48 2.55
C PRO A 187 2.09 -1.70 4.02
N TRP A 188 3.22 -2.35 4.29
CA TRP A 188 3.63 -2.68 5.64
C TRP A 188 3.96 -1.40 6.42
N PRO A 189 3.77 -1.40 7.75
CA PRO A 189 4.21 -0.28 8.57
C PRO A 189 5.72 -0.05 8.35
N THR A 190 6.11 1.20 8.11
CA THR A 190 7.51 1.58 7.83
C THR A 190 8.48 1.12 8.92
N LEU A 191 8.03 1.13 10.17
CA LEU A 191 8.76 0.62 11.35
C LEU A 191 9.20 -0.86 11.22
N VAL A 192 8.44 -1.66 10.47
CA VAL A 192 8.73 -3.08 10.23
C VAL A 192 9.41 -3.26 8.89
N GLU A 193 8.92 -2.58 7.85
CA GLU A 193 9.42 -2.75 6.49
C GLU A 193 10.85 -2.25 6.33
N THR A 194 11.18 -1.04 6.79
CA THR A 194 12.50 -0.44 6.57
C THR A 194 13.63 -1.27 7.17
N PRO A 195 13.57 -1.74 8.44
CA PRO A 195 14.62 -2.59 8.99
C PRO A 195 14.78 -3.93 8.26
N VAL A 196 13.66 -4.56 7.86
CA VAL A 196 13.67 -5.85 7.15
C VAL A 196 14.28 -5.69 5.76
N THR A 197 13.82 -4.71 5.00
CA THR A 197 14.29 -4.43 3.64
C THR A 197 15.76 -4.03 3.62
N GLN A 198 16.15 -3.05 4.43
CA GLN A 198 17.54 -2.58 4.55
C GLN A 198 18.47 -3.65 5.13
N GLY A 199 17.97 -4.49 6.05
CA GLY A 199 18.72 -5.64 6.57
C GLY A 199 19.02 -6.66 5.49
N LEU A 200 17.99 -7.06 4.74
CA LEU A 200 18.11 -8.02 3.65
C LEU A 200 19.02 -7.51 2.53
N MET A 201 18.88 -6.25 2.12
CA MET A 201 19.71 -5.63 1.08
C MET A 201 21.19 -5.65 1.47
N ARG A 202 21.55 -5.28 2.71
CA ARG A 202 22.93 -5.34 3.20
C ARG A 202 23.50 -6.75 3.21
N VAL A 203 22.71 -7.75 3.61
CA VAL A 203 23.14 -9.16 3.58
C VAL A 203 23.40 -9.60 2.14
N VAL A 204 22.46 -9.34 1.22
CA VAL A 204 22.63 -9.69 -0.19
C VAL A 204 23.85 -8.98 -0.79
N ALA A 205 24.05 -7.70 -0.50
CA ALA A 205 25.20 -6.91 -0.94
C ALA A 205 26.53 -7.58 -0.57
N ARG A 206 26.66 -7.96 0.71
CA ARG A 206 27.87 -8.60 1.26
C ARG A 206 28.14 -9.94 0.63
N VAL A 207 27.15 -10.83 0.62
CA VAL A 207 27.31 -12.17 0.06
C VAL A 207 27.58 -12.10 -1.45
N ALA A 208 26.93 -11.18 -2.17
CA ALA A 208 27.17 -10.98 -3.60
C ALA A 208 28.58 -10.46 -3.88
N ALA A 209 29.06 -9.48 -3.11
CA ALA A 209 30.43 -8.96 -3.24
C ALA A 209 31.48 -10.03 -2.92
N GLU A 210 31.33 -10.78 -1.81
CA GLU A 210 32.22 -11.89 -1.46
C GLU A 210 32.25 -12.96 -2.56
N THR A 211 31.09 -13.30 -3.12
CA THR A 211 30.99 -14.26 -4.22
C THR A 211 31.65 -13.72 -5.49
N ALA A 212 31.47 -12.43 -5.81
CA ALA A 212 32.14 -11.81 -6.94
C ALA A 212 33.67 -11.80 -6.78
N MET A 213 34.17 -11.54 -5.56
CA MET A 213 35.59 -11.64 -5.22
C MET A 213 36.11 -13.07 -5.39
N LEU A 214 35.37 -14.07 -4.92
CA LEU A 214 35.71 -15.49 -5.15
C LEU A 214 35.75 -15.85 -6.64
N LEU A 215 34.96 -15.19 -7.48
CA LEU A 215 34.95 -15.34 -8.93
C LEU A 215 36.01 -14.46 -9.65
N GLY A 216 36.91 -13.81 -8.91
CA GLY A 216 38.02 -13.02 -9.45
C GLY A 216 37.68 -11.56 -9.80
N THR A 217 36.51 -11.06 -9.38
CA THR A 217 36.10 -9.66 -9.58
C THR A 217 36.31 -8.86 -8.29
N PRO A 218 37.21 -7.86 -8.25
CA PRO A 218 37.37 -7.01 -7.08
C PRO A 218 36.10 -6.19 -6.83
N ALA A 219 35.47 -6.42 -5.69
CA ALA A 219 34.21 -5.79 -5.31
C ALA A 219 34.26 -5.34 -3.84
N GLN A 220 33.83 -4.10 -3.56
CA GLN A 220 33.78 -3.55 -2.20
C GLN A 220 32.38 -3.05 -1.87
N VAL A 221 31.89 -3.33 -0.65
CA VAL A 221 30.52 -2.98 -0.25
C VAL A 221 30.48 -1.60 0.43
N GLU A 222 29.58 -0.74 -0.03
CA GLU A 222 29.33 0.61 0.48
C GLU A 222 27.84 0.79 0.79
N GLY A 223 27.44 0.49 2.02
CA GLY A 223 26.02 0.47 2.39
C GLY A 223 25.26 -0.59 1.58
N ASN A 224 24.37 -0.14 0.71
CA ASN A 224 23.67 -0.99 -0.27
C ASN A 224 24.28 -0.89 -1.68
N LEU A 225 25.49 -0.39 -1.86
CA LEU A 225 26.16 -0.31 -3.16
C LEU A 225 27.35 -1.28 -3.18
N ILE A 226 27.71 -1.77 -4.36
CA ILE A 226 28.90 -2.58 -4.59
C ILE A 226 29.80 -1.82 -5.57
N ARG A 227 30.95 -1.33 -5.11
CA ARG A 227 31.97 -0.71 -5.95
C ARG A 227 32.77 -1.77 -6.67
N VAL A 228 32.91 -1.62 -7.98
CA VAL A 228 33.78 -2.39 -8.87
C VAL A 228 34.70 -1.46 -9.63
N SER A 229 35.70 -1.98 -10.34
CA SER A 229 36.73 -1.19 -11.04
C SER A 229 36.16 -0.13 -11.99
N ASN A 230 35.02 -0.41 -12.63
CA ASN A 230 34.43 0.47 -13.66
C ASN A 230 33.23 1.29 -13.16
N GLY A 231 32.84 1.20 -11.88
CA GLY A 231 31.69 1.94 -11.37
C GLY A 231 31.08 1.42 -10.07
N LEU A 232 29.91 1.97 -9.72
CA LEU A 232 29.11 1.58 -8.57
C LEU A 232 27.88 0.81 -9.06
N VAL A 233 27.68 -0.41 -8.57
CA VAL A 233 26.48 -1.19 -8.82
C VAL A 233 25.60 -1.11 -7.58
N GLY A 234 24.50 -0.38 -7.68
CA GLY A 234 23.55 -0.30 -6.57
C GLY A 234 22.82 -1.60 -6.38
N VAL A 235 22.70 -2.08 -5.14
CA VAL A 235 21.82 -3.20 -4.79
C VAL A 235 20.36 -2.78 -4.94
N ASN A 236 20.00 -1.50 -4.97
CA ASN A 236 18.64 -1.09 -5.33
C ASN A 236 18.37 -1.34 -6.84
N GLU A 237 19.26 -0.90 -7.73
CA GLU A 237 19.24 -1.19 -9.19
C GLU A 237 19.41 -2.69 -9.51
N ALA A 238 20.31 -3.38 -8.79
CA ALA A 238 20.65 -4.79 -9.00
C ALA A 238 19.71 -5.75 -8.27
N CYS A 239 19.13 -5.32 -7.16
CA CYS A 239 18.19 -6.07 -6.31
C CYS A 239 16.86 -5.32 -6.14
N SER A 240 16.12 -5.25 -7.25
CA SER A 240 14.66 -5.25 -7.23
C SER A 240 14.01 -6.36 -6.37
N GLY A 241 14.80 -7.26 -5.74
CA GLY A 241 14.37 -8.44 -4.99
C GLY A 241 13.42 -8.23 -3.82
N ILE A 242 13.29 -7.03 -3.25
CA ILE A 242 12.19 -6.78 -2.29
C ILE A 242 10.83 -6.77 -3.01
N ARG A 243 10.75 -6.25 -4.24
CA ARG A 243 9.59 -6.39 -5.11
C ARG A 243 9.25 -7.88 -5.30
N SER A 244 10.28 -8.70 -5.53
CA SER A 244 10.13 -10.15 -5.65
C SER A 244 9.68 -10.81 -4.34
N LEU A 245 10.11 -10.32 -3.17
CA LEU A 245 9.69 -10.86 -1.86
C LEU A 245 8.18 -10.72 -1.65
N GLN A 246 7.65 -9.51 -1.82
CA GLN A 246 6.22 -9.23 -1.61
C GLN A 246 5.36 -9.88 -2.70
N THR A 247 5.83 -9.87 -3.95
CA THR A 247 5.17 -10.58 -5.05
C THR A 247 5.18 -12.10 -4.83
N SER A 248 6.27 -12.68 -4.34
CA SER A 248 6.35 -14.11 -3.97
C SER A 248 5.41 -14.48 -2.83
N LEU A 249 5.25 -13.60 -1.84
CA LEU A 249 4.26 -13.78 -0.77
C LEU A 249 2.84 -13.84 -1.36
N MET A 250 2.49 -12.90 -2.23
CA MET A 250 1.20 -12.88 -2.94
C MET A 250 0.98 -14.16 -3.75
N ILE A 251 1.95 -14.55 -4.58
CA ILE A 251 1.89 -15.74 -5.44
C ILE A 251 1.75 -17.01 -4.60
N GLY A 252 2.52 -17.15 -3.52
CA GLY A 252 2.46 -18.29 -2.61
C GLY A 252 1.10 -18.43 -1.93
N LEU A 253 0.52 -17.32 -1.47
CA LEU A 253 -0.83 -17.30 -0.88
C LEU A 253 -1.90 -17.61 -1.93
N LEU A 254 -1.80 -17.04 -3.13
CA LEU A 254 -2.72 -17.28 -4.24
C LEU A 254 -2.73 -18.76 -4.64
N PHE A 255 -1.58 -19.34 -4.96
CA PHE A 255 -1.50 -20.75 -5.35
C PHE A 255 -1.85 -21.70 -4.20
N GLY A 256 -1.50 -21.33 -2.97
CA GLY A 256 -1.88 -22.09 -1.78
C GLY A 256 -3.40 -22.21 -1.62
N GLU A 257 -4.14 -21.15 -1.94
CA GLU A 257 -5.61 -21.17 -1.96
C GLU A 257 -6.18 -21.87 -3.21
N LEU A 258 -5.66 -21.59 -4.40
CA LEU A 258 -6.12 -22.23 -5.64
C LEU A 258 -5.99 -23.77 -5.58
N LYS A 259 -4.94 -24.29 -4.93
CA LYS A 259 -4.74 -25.72 -4.69
C LYS A 259 -5.39 -26.25 -3.40
N ARG A 260 -6.11 -25.41 -2.66
CA ARG A 260 -6.78 -25.75 -1.38
C ARG A 260 -5.84 -26.45 -0.39
N LEU A 261 -4.60 -25.99 -0.33
CA LEU A 261 -3.60 -26.56 0.56
C LEU A 261 -3.97 -26.31 2.03
N SER A 262 -3.55 -27.19 2.94
CA SER A 262 -3.66 -26.94 4.37
C SER A 262 -2.80 -25.74 4.78
N VAL A 263 -3.12 -25.09 5.91
CA VAL A 263 -2.40 -23.89 6.39
C VAL A 263 -0.88 -24.12 6.43
N LEU A 264 -0.43 -25.26 6.98
CA LEU A 264 1.00 -25.59 7.05
C LEU A 264 1.65 -25.69 5.65
N ARG A 265 0.96 -26.29 4.67
CA ARG A 265 1.46 -26.41 3.29
C ARG A 265 1.47 -25.07 2.57
N ARG A 266 0.53 -24.17 2.89
CA ARG A 266 0.55 -22.78 2.38
C ARG A 266 1.73 -22.02 2.94
N VAL A 267 1.97 -22.13 4.26
CA VAL A 267 3.15 -21.51 4.89
C VAL A 267 4.43 -22.06 4.26
N ALA A 268 4.55 -23.37 4.07
CA ALA A 268 5.68 -23.97 3.37
C ALA A 268 5.85 -23.42 1.93
N LEU A 269 4.75 -23.31 1.17
CA LEU A 269 4.78 -22.74 -0.18
C LEU A 269 5.25 -21.28 -0.18
N VAL A 270 4.77 -20.46 0.75
CA VAL A 270 5.20 -19.07 0.92
C VAL A 270 6.69 -19.00 1.25
N VAL A 271 7.16 -19.80 2.22
CA VAL A 271 8.58 -19.85 2.59
C VAL A 271 9.44 -20.28 1.40
N CYS A 272 9.02 -21.28 0.63
CA CYS A 272 9.72 -21.70 -0.57
C CYS A 272 9.73 -20.60 -1.66
N ALA A 273 8.60 -19.92 -1.89
CA ALA A 273 8.51 -18.83 -2.87
C ALA A 273 9.43 -17.65 -2.50
N VAL A 274 9.50 -17.32 -1.20
CA VAL A 274 10.43 -16.34 -0.65
C VAL A 274 11.87 -16.79 -0.86
N ALA A 275 12.23 -18.02 -0.48
CA ALA A 275 13.58 -18.54 -0.63
C ALA A 275 14.05 -18.54 -2.10
N ILE A 276 13.19 -18.96 -3.03
CA ILE A 276 13.47 -18.95 -4.48
C ILE A 276 13.70 -17.52 -4.96
N ALA A 277 12.87 -16.55 -4.55
CA ALA A 277 13.05 -15.16 -4.92
C ALA A 277 14.36 -14.56 -4.39
N LEU A 278 14.72 -14.86 -3.13
CA LEU A 278 15.98 -14.42 -2.54
C LEU A 278 17.18 -15.01 -3.29
N LEU A 279 17.15 -16.31 -3.60
CA LEU A 279 18.21 -16.99 -4.33
C LEU A 279 18.36 -16.44 -5.74
N ALA A 280 17.26 -16.28 -6.48
CA ALA A 280 17.30 -15.74 -7.84
C ALA A 280 17.81 -14.29 -7.86
N ASN A 281 17.41 -13.49 -6.87
CA ASN A 281 17.90 -12.13 -6.71
C ASN A 281 19.40 -12.08 -6.37
N PHE A 282 19.88 -13.00 -5.53
CA PHE A 282 21.31 -13.13 -5.24
C PHE A 282 22.12 -13.47 -6.51
N VAL A 283 21.67 -14.45 -7.30
CA VAL A 283 22.31 -14.82 -8.57
C VAL A 283 22.36 -13.63 -9.53
N ARG A 284 21.29 -12.84 -9.61
CA ARG A 284 21.26 -11.60 -10.40
C ARG A 284 22.28 -10.58 -9.93
N ALA A 285 22.38 -10.36 -8.62
CA ALA A 285 23.32 -9.40 -8.06
C ALA A 285 24.75 -9.76 -8.46
N VAL A 286 25.15 -11.02 -8.32
CA VAL A 286 26.47 -11.50 -8.74
C VAL A 286 26.68 -11.35 -10.26
N PHE A 287 25.66 -11.67 -11.07
CA PHE A 287 25.73 -11.50 -12.52
C PHE A 287 25.95 -10.05 -12.94
N LEU A 288 25.21 -9.11 -12.34
CA LEU A 288 25.32 -7.68 -12.64
C LEU A 288 26.65 -7.09 -12.19
N VAL A 289 27.16 -7.49 -11.02
CA VAL A 289 28.51 -7.12 -10.56
C VAL A 289 29.57 -7.57 -11.55
N ARG A 290 29.44 -8.79 -12.10
CA ARG A 290 30.37 -9.31 -13.12
C ARG A 290 30.29 -8.53 -14.44
N ILE A 291 29.09 -8.28 -14.96
CA ILE A 291 28.88 -7.50 -16.19
C ILE A 291 29.47 -6.09 -16.02
N ALA A 292 29.20 -5.43 -14.90
CA ALA A 292 29.73 -4.10 -14.62
C ALA A 292 31.26 -4.07 -14.52
N ALA A 293 31.90 -5.18 -14.13
CA ALA A 293 33.35 -5.28 -14.10
C ALA A 293 33.98 -5.58 -15.47
N THR A 294 33.25 -6.22 -16.40
CA THR A 294 33.79 -6.66 -17.70
C THR A 294 33.38 -5.81 -18.90
N GLU A 295 32.22 -5.16 -18.86
CA GLU A 295 31.68 -4.31 -19.94
C GLU A 295 31.57 -2.84 -19.50
N ASN A 296 31.64 -1.90 -20.44
CA ASN A 296 31.35 -0.48 -20.15
C ASN A 296 29.90 -0.34 -19.65
N LEU A 297 29.67 0.60 -18.72
CA LEU A 297 28.41 0.86 -18.00
C LEU A 297 27.13 0.87 -18.88
N SER A 298 27.24 1.13 -20.18
CA SER A 298 26.13 1.04 -21.15
C SER A 298 25.54 -0.37 -21.36
N GLY A 299 26.28 -1.44 -21.06
CA GLY A 299 25.77 -2.82 -21.15
C GLY A 299 24.86 -3.19 -19.96
N VAL A 300 25.10 -2.56 -18.82
CA VAL A 300 24.41 -2.82 -17.54
C VAL A 300 22.91 -2.57 -17.72
N ASP A 301 22.51 -1.39 -18.22
CA ASP A 301 21.09 -1.01 -18.42
C ASP A 301 20.31 -2.00 -19.28
N ARG A 302 20.92 -2.52 -20.36
CA ARG A 302 20.29 -3.49 -21.26
C ARG A 302 20.03 -4.84 -20.58
N TRP A 303 20.96 -5.30 -19.74
CA TRP A 303 20.86 -6.57 -19.03
C TRP A 303 20.02 -6.48 -17.75
N HIS A 304 19.86 -5.29 -17.15
CA HIS A 304 19.01 -5.07 -15.97
C HIS A 304 17.54 -5.42 -16.25
N GLY A 305 16.98 -4.93 -17.36
CA GLY A 305 15.58 -5.19 -17.71
C GLY A 305 15.30 -6.66 -18.05
N VAL A 306 16.14 -7.25 -18.91
CA VAL A 306 15.96 -8.65 -19.38
C VAL A 306 16.13 -9.66 -18.24
N THR A 307 17.12 -9.46 -17.37
CA THR A 307 17.37 -10.33 -16.20
C THR A 307 16.27 -10.18 -15.15
N GLY A 308 15.68 -9.00 -15.01
CA GLY A 308 14.57 -8.76 -14.09
C GLY A 308 13.31 -9.58 -14.41
N TYR A 309 12.82 -9.50 -15.65
CA TYR A 309 11.62 -10.22 -16.07
C TYR A 309 11.80 -11.74 -16.12
N SER A 310 12.99 -12.22 -16.51
CA SER A 310 13.30 -13.65 -16.56
C SER A 310 13.33 -14.30 -15.18
N ILE A 311 13.76 -13.57 -14.14
CA ILE A 311 13.69 -14.06 -12.75
C ILE A 311 12.26 -14.12 -12.23
N ILE A 312 11.43 -13.13 -12.52
CA ILE A 312 10.01 -13.16 -12.15
C ILE A 312 9.34 -14.38 -12.79
N ALA A 313 9.61 -14.64 -14.08
CA ALA A 313 9.10 -15.83 -14.77
C ALA A 313 9.61 -17.13 -14.13
N LEU A 314 10.90 -17.21 -13.79
CA LEU A 314 11.48 -18.38 -13.10
C LEU A 314 10.82 -18.62 -11.74
N VAL A 315 10.69 -17.58 -10.91
CA VAL A 315 10.06 -17.65 -9.58
C VAL A 315 8.62 -18.10 -9.73
N PHE A 316 7.88 -17.55 -10.68
CA PHE A 316 6.50 -17.95 -10.96
C PHE A 316 6.40 -19.43 -11.34
N LEU A 317 7.20 -19.89 -12.31
CA LEU A 317 7.19 -21.28 -12.78
C LEU A 317 7.65 -22.26 -11.70
N ALA A 318 8.70 -21.92 -10.94
CA ALA A 318 9.21 -22.75 -9.85
C ALA A 318 8.17 -22.87 -8.71
N THR A 319 7.54 -21.76 -8.34
CA THR A 319 6.48 -21.75 -7.31
C THR A 319 5.24 -22.52 -7.78
N LEU A 320 4.87 -22.40 -9.07
CA LEU A 320 3.79 -23.16 -9.68
C LEU A 320 4.09 -24.68 -9.67
N GLY A 321 5.30 -25.06 -10.06
CA GLY A 321 5.75 -26.47 -10.04
C GLY A 321 5.74 -27.05 -8.62
N PHE A 322 6.22 -26.29 -7.64
CA PHE A 322 6.21 -26.69 -6.24
C PHE A 322 4.78 -26.78 -5.67
N ALA A 323 3.91 -25.82 -5.99
CA ALA A 323 2.49 -25.87 -5.62
C ALA A 323 1.78 -27.09 -6.23
N TYR A 324 2.11 -27.44 -7.48
CA TYR A 324 1.61 -28.66 -8.13
C TYR A 324 2.08 -29.92 -7.40
N PHE A 325 3.35 -29.99 -6.99
CA PHE A 325 3.90 -31.10 -6.21
C PHE A 325 3.25 -31.23 -4.83
N LEU A 326 3.08 -30.12 -4.09
CA LEU A 326 2.39 -30.10 -2.78
C LEU A 326 0.89 -30.44 -2.88
N GLY A 327 0.28 -30.17 -4.04
CA GLY A 327 -1.09 -30.51 -4.38
C GLY A 327 -1.31 -31.98 -4.71
N ARG A 328 -0.24 -32.78 -4.94
CA ARG A 328 -0.37 -34.23 -5.07
C ARG A 328 -0.70 -34.85 -3.71
N LYS A 329 -1.98 -35.10 -3.46
CA LYS A 329 -2.34 -36.30 -2.68
C LYS A 329 -2.28 -37.49 -3.64
N LYS A 330 -1.64 -38.59 -3.22
CA LYS A 330 -2.01 -39.93 -3.72
C LYS A 330 -3.53 -39.98 -3.66
N ALA A 331 -4.18 -40.16 -4.81
CA ALA A 331 -5.54 -40.62 -4.83
C ALA A 331 -5.53 -42.01 -4.17
N LEU A 332 -5.63 -42.05 -2.83
CA LEU A 332 -6.18 -43.21 -2.16
C LEU A 332 -7.64 -43.18 -2.56
N VAL A 333 -7.87 -43.79 -3.71
CA VAL A 333 -9.16 -44.20 -4.22
C VAL A 333 -9.78 -45.04 -3.12
N ILE A 334 -10.65 -44.43 -2.31
CA ILE A 334 -11.71 -45.15 -1.63
C ILE A 334 -12.70 -45.49 -2.76
N ALA A 335 -12.36 -46.52 -3.55
CA ALA A 335 -13.29 -47.17 -4.45
C ALA A 335 -14.32 -47.86 -3.57
N GLY A 336 -15.52 -47.30 -3.49
CA GLY A 336 -16.59 -47.93 -2.72
C GLY A 336 -17.75 -47.03 -2.33
N MET A 337 -17.66 -45.70 -2.50
CA MET A 337 -18.85 -44.85 -2.32
C MET A 337 -19.53 -44.62 -3.67
N PRO A 338 -20.80 -45.06 -3.85
CA PRO A 338 -21.55 -44.74 -5.05
C PRO A 338 -21.63 -43.21 -5.21
N PRO A 339 -21.67 -42.70 -6.45
CA PRO A 339 -21.79 -41.27 -6.69
C PRO A 339 -23.03 -40.77 -5.95
N ALA A 340 -22.82 -39.86 -5.01
CA ALA A 340 -23.92 -39.19 -4.34
C ALA A 340 -24.77 -38.53 -5.42
N GLU A 341 -25.99 -39.04 -5.61
CA GLU A 341 -26.97 -38.45 -6.52
C GLU A 341 -27.05 -36.96 -6.26
N SER A 342 -26.84 -36.18 -7.33
CA SER A 342 -27.02 -34.74 -7.36
C SER A 342 -28.50 -34.42 -7.13
N ARG A 343 -28.92 -34.41 -5.86
CA ARG A 343 -30.22 -33.89 -5.47
C ARG A 343 -30.36 -32.47 -6.05
N PRO A 344 -31.48 -32.14 -6.71
CA PRO A 344 -31.70 -30.82 -7.28
C PRO A 344 -31.50 -29.77 -6.19
N GLN A 345 -30.60 -28.82 -6.45
CA GLN A 345 -30.33 -27.69 -5.57
C GLN A 345 -31.62 -26.91 -5.37
N GLN A 346 -32.28 -27.10 -4.22
CA GLN A 346 -33.39 -26.25 -3.84
C GLN A 346 -32.88 -24.81 -3.70
N PRO A 347 -33.60 -23.81 -4.22
CA PRO A 347 -33.20 -22.41 -4.11
C PRO A 347 -33.05 -22.06 -2.64
N THR A 348 -31.80 -21.83 -2.23
CA THR A 348 -31.43 -21.49 -0.87
C THR A 348 -32.08 -20.16 -0.54
N ARG A 349 -33.15 -20.16 0.26
CA ARG A 349 -33.71 -18.92 0.80
C ARG A 349 -32.69 -18.39 1.80
N LEU A 350 -32.03 -17.27 1.48
CA LEU A 350 -31.13 -16.54 2.39
C LEU A 350 -31.84 -16.37 3.74
N PRO A 351 -31.47 -17.13 4.78
CA PRO A 351 -32.14 -17.06 6.05
C PRO A 351 -31.53 -15.84 6.75
N LEU A 352 -32.38 -14.86 7.10
CA LEU A 352 -32.02 -13.64 7.83
C LEU A 352 -31.54 -12.46 6.95
N GLN A 353 -32.50 -11.83 6.26
CA GLN A 353 -32.25 -10.55 5.60
C GLN A 353 -32.03 -9.45 6.64
N LEU A 354 -30.86 -8.81 6.60
CA LEU A 354 -30.67 -7.50 7.23
C LEU A 354 -31.77 -6.55 6.73
N PRO A 355 -32.47 -5.80 7.61
CA PRO A 355 -33.42 -4.81 7.16
C PRO A 355 -32.81 -3.86 6.13
N VAL A 356 -33.52 -3.65 5.02
CA VAL A 356 -33.11 -2.77 3.91
C VAL A 356 -32.73 -1.37 4.40
N THR A 357 -33.38 -0.91 5.47
CA THR A 357 -33.10 0.36 6.14
C THR A 357 -31.67 0.46 6.67
N TYR A 358 -31.10 -0.60 7.24
CA TYR A 358 -29.72 -0.59 7.73
C TYR A 358 -28.71 -0.50 6.59
N LEU A 359 -28.93 -1.24 5.48
CA LEU A 359 -28.05 -1.15 4.31
C LEU A 359 -28.13 0.23 3.65
N ALA A 360 -29.34 0.78 3.51
CA ALA A 360 -29.53 2.13 2.99
C ALA A 360 -28.85 3.17 3.90
N ALA A 361 -29.01 3.07 5.21
CA ALA A 361 -28.34 3.96 6.18
C ALA A 361 -26.81 3.82 6.11
N ALA A 362 -26.28 2.61 5.96
CA ALA A 362 -24.84 2.38 5.81
C ALA A 362 -24.30 2.99 4.51
N ILE A 363 -25.02 2.89 3.38
CA ILE A 363 -24.64 3.55 2.13
C ILE A 363 -24.68 5.08 2.28
N CYS A 364 -25.74 5.62 2.89
CA CYS A 364 -25.83 7.05 3.19
C CYS A 364 -24.69 7.51 4.10
N TRP A 365 -24.25 6.68 5.05
CA TRP A 365 -23.09 6.96 5.89
C TRP A 365 -21.79 7.01 5.08
N LEU A 366 -21.57 6.08 4.14
CA LEU A 366 -20.38 6.13 3.26
C LEU A 366 -20.36 7.40 2.40
N LEU A 367 -21.52 7.79 1.85
CA LEU A 367 -21.64 9.05 1.11
C LEU A 367 -21.38 10.25 2.01
N PHE A 368 -21.95 10.25 3.22
CA PHE A 368 -21.70 11.29 4.22
C PHE A 368 -20.22 11.38 4.57
N VAL A 369 -19.50 10.26 4.75
CA VAL A 369 -18.06 10.26 5.04
C VAL A 369 -17.28 10.96 3.94
N GLU A 370 -17.50 10.63 2.66
CA GLU A 370 -16.79 11.28 1.56
C GLU A 370 -17.18 12.76 1.42
N ILE A 371 -18.46 13.11 1.57
CA ILE A 371 -18.94 14.50 1.47
C ILE A 371 -18.42 15.33 2.64
N ALA A 372 -18.52 14.85 3.88
CA ALA A 372 -18.07 15.53 5.08
C ALA A 372 -16.56 15.76 5.03
N THR A 373 -15.79 14.74 4.64
CA THR A 373 -14.34 14.85 4.48
C THR A 373 -13.99 15.86 3.38
N ALA A 374 -14.63 15.77 2.21
CA ALA A 374 -14.39 16.72 1.12
C ALA A 374 -14.76 18.16 1.50
N SER A 375 -15.86 18.34 2.22
CA SER A 375 -16.34 19.64 2.69
C SER A 375 -15.41 20.21 3.76
N TRP A 376 -14.96 19.40 4.72
CA TRP A 376 -13.98 19.79 5.73
C TRP A 376 -12.77 20.46 5.09
N TYR A 377 -12.11 19.75 4.17
CA TYR A 377 -10.93 20.30 3.52
C TYR A 377 -11.22 21.49 2.60
N ARG A 378 -12.33 21.50 1.86
CA ARG A 378 -12.69 22.65 1.00
C ARG A 378 -12.96 23.92 1.81
N LEU A 379 -13.56 23.79 3.00
CA LEU A 379 -13.81 24.93 3.88
C LEU A 379 -12.51 25.50 4.45
N HIS A 380 -11.51 24.65 4.71
CA HIS A 380 -10.22 25.08 5.25
C HIS A 380 -9.24 25.56 4.17
N GLU A 381 -9.42 25.19 2.89
CA GLU A 381 -8.59 25.65 1.77
C GLU A 381 -8.51 27.18 1.63
N GLY A 382 -9.55 27.91 2.08
CA GLY A 382 -9.58 29.37 2.07
C GLY A 382 -8.68 30.03 3.13
N ASN A 383 -8.23 29.30 4.14
CA ASN A 383 -7.40 29.82 5.24
C ASN A 383 -5.89 29.81 4.92
N PHE A 384 -5.52 29.26 3.75
CA PHE A 384 -4.13 29.12 3.35
C PHE A 384 -3.68 30.27 2.46
N ILE A 385 -2.59 30.92 2.86
CA ILE A 385 -1.91 31.94 2.07
C ILE A 385 -0.94 31.23 1.12
N ARG A 386 -0.87 31.67 -0.13
CA ARG A 386 0.14 31.16 -1.07
C ARG A 386 1.53 31.42 -0.50
N GLY A 387 2.33 30.37 -0.39
CA GLY A 387 3.72 30.46 0.02
C GLY A 387 4.51 31.34 -0.93
N THR A 388 5.62 31.89 -0.44
CA THR A 388 6.53 32.64 -1.29
C THR A 388 7.20 31.66 -2.25
N ARG A 389 6.93 31.81 -3.55
CA ARG A 389 7.57 30.97 -4.58
C ARG A 389 9.02 31.39 -4.75
N TRP A 390 9.91 30.40 -4.90
CA TRP A 390 11.33 30.64 -5.08
C TRP A 390 11.93 29.66 -6.09
N SER A 391 12.99 30.09 -6.78
CA SER A 391 13.72 29.31 -7.76
C SER A 391 15.21 29.29 -7.43
N VAL A 392 15.93 28.28 -7.91
CA VAL A 392 17.38 28.20 -7.77
C VAL A 392 18.09 28.88 -8.95
N ARG A 393 18.97 29.83 -8.65
CA ARG A 393 19.92 30.43 -9.58
C ARG A 393 21.24 29.68 -9.47
N TRP A 394 21.55 28.88 -10.47
CA TRP A 394 22.72 28.02 -10.45
C TRP A 394 24.02 28.83 -10.56
N PRO A 395 25.04 28.53 -9.73
CA PRO A 395 26.31 29.25 -9.75
C PRO A 395 27.21 28.76 -10.90
N GLU A 396 26.82 29.04 -12.15
CA GLU A 396 27.52 28.53 -13.34
C GLU A 396 28.97 29.02 -13.47
N GLN A 397 29.33 30.10 -12.76
CA GLN A 397 30.69 30.64 -12.71
C GLN A 397 31.54 30.08 -11.56
N ALA A 398 30.98 29.23 -10.70
CA ALA A 398 31.74 28.63 -9.60
C ALA A 398 32.80 27.65 -10.09
N ALA A 399 33.87 27.51 -9.30
CA ALA A 399 34.96 26.60 -9.61
C ALA A 399 34.45 25.15 -9.76
N ASN A 400 34.83 24.48 -10.86
CA ASN A 400 34.42 23.11 -11.16
C ASN A 400 32.90 22.87 -11.22
N PHE A 401 32.12 23.90 -11.55
CA PHE A 401 30.68 23.76 -11.72
C PHE A 401 30.34 22.74 -12.81
N ARG A 402 29.47 21.80 -12.48
CA ARG A 402 28.89 20.84 -13.41
C ARG A 402 27.44 20.56 -13.05
N LYS A 403 26.56 20.55 -14.05
CA LYS A 403 25.21 20.04 -13.89
C LYS A 403 25.28 18.52 -13.77
N LEU A 404 24.63 17.97 -12.77
CA LEU A 404 24.50 16.53 -12.57
C LEU A 404 23.32 16.06 -13.39
N LYS A 405 23.55 15.16 -14.34
CA LYS A 405 22.48 14.53 -15.10
C LYS A 405 21.72 13.59 -14.16
N ILE A 406 20.41 13.76 -14.09
CA ILE A 406 19.51 12.84 -13.41
C ILE A 406 18.99 11.88 -14.47
N ASP A 407 19.39 10.62 -14.39
CA ASP A 407 18.99 9.62 -15.37
C ASP A 407 17.48 9.35 -15.31
N GLU A 408 16.90 8.92 -16.43
CA GLU A 408 15.46 8.77 -16.58
C GLU A 408 14.87 7.72 -15.62
N GLU A 409 15.66 6.71 -15.25
CA GLU A 409 15.29 5.73 -14.22
C GLU A 409 15.14 6.37 -12.84
N ILE A 410 16.10 7.20 -12.44
CA ILE A 410 16.02 7.97 -11.19
C ILE A 410 14.83 8.94 -11.24
N ARG A 411 14.57 9.56 -12.40
CA ARG A 411 13.39 10.41 -12.60
C ARG A 411 12.08 9.61 -12.46
N ALA A 412 12.01 8.39 -12.98
CA ALA A 412 10.83 7.51 -12.87
C ALA A 412 10.55 7.06 -11.43
N VAL A 413 11.59 6.98 -10.60
CA VAL A 413 11.48 6.68 -9.16
C VAL A 413 11.11 7.91 -8.35
N LEU A 414 11.79 9.05 -8.54
CA LEU A 414 11.57 10.28 -7.77
C LEU A 414 10.29 11.02 -8.19
N ARG A 415 9.87 10.88 -9.45
CA ARG A 415 8.63 11.43 -10.02
C ARG A 415 8.40 12.91 -9.73
N PHE A 416 9.48 13.70 -9.70
CA PHE A 416 9.39 15.15 -9.64
C PHE A 416 8.86 15.70 -10.96
N ASP A 417 8.12 16.80 -10.88
CA ASP A 417 7.65 17.54 -12.05
C ASP A 417 8.80 18.39 -12.61
N GLU A 418 9.51 19.08 -11.73
CA GLU A 418 10.72 19.85 -12.03
C GLU A 418 11.87 19.43 -11.10
N GLY A 419 13.07 19.21 -11.65
CA GLY A 419 14.19 18.73 -10.87
C GLY A 419 15.52 18.99 -11.55
N GLN A 420 16.47 19.55 -10.81
CA GLN A 420 17.80 19.88 -11.28
C GLN A 420 18.82 19.63 -10.16
N ALA A 421 20.02 19.25 -10.55
CA ALA A 421 21.11 19.00 -9.63
C ALA A 421 22.42 19.54 -10.21
N ALA A 422 23.31 20.04 -9.34
CA ALA A 422 24.63 20.52 -9.74
C ALA A 422 25.66 20.29 -8.63
N ALA A 423 26.94 20.25 -9.01
CA ALA A 423 28.03 20.20 -8.08
C ALA A 423 29.14 21.18 -8.46
N TRP A 424 29.80 21.76 -7.47
CA TRP A 424 30.92 22.69 -7.63
C TRP A 424 31.85 22.61 -6.41
N SER A 425 32.99 23.29 -6.49
CA SER A 425 33.98 23.35 -5.42
C SER A 425 33.88 24.65 -4.64
N VAL A 426 33.91 24.56 -3.32
CA VAL A 426 33.95 25.69 -2.37
C VAL A 426 35.28 25.62 -1.63
N THR A 427 35.95 26.75 -1.48
CA THR A 427 37.24 26.83 -0.79
C THR A 427 37.01 27.13 0.70
N SER A 428 37.59 26.32 1.59
CA SER A 428 37.61 26.65 3.02
C SER A 428 38.83 27.52 3.34
N ALA A 429 38.60 28.64 4.02
CA ALA A 429 39.67 29.53 4.46
C ALA A 429 40.22 29.07 5.82
N LEU A 430 40.91 27.92 5.86
CA LEU A 430 41.64 27.51 7.06
C LEU A 430 42.98 28.25 7.16
N LYS A 431 43.26 28.75 8.36
CA LYS A 431 44.53 29.38 8.76
C LYS A 431 45.68 28.37 8.63
N GLY A 432 46.32 28.32 7.47
CA GLY A 432 47.61 27.62 7.28
C GLY A 432 47.73 26.86 5.96
N SER A 433 48.35 27.51 4.96
CA SER A 433 49.04 26.97 3.77
C SER A 433 48.40 25.90 2.85
N ARG A 434 47.26 25.28 3.15
CA ARG A 434 46.49 24.45 2.20
C ARG A 434 45.04 24.91 2.15
N SER A 435 44.61 25.33 0.96
CA SER A 435 43.22 25.61 0.67
C SER A 435 42.48 24.29 0.44
N ASP A 436 41.65 23.89 1.39
CA ASP A 436 40.84 22.68 1.24
C ASP A 436 39.70 22.92 0.27
N THR A 437 39.51 21.93 -0.61
CA THR A 437 38.44 21.94 -1.60
C THR A 437 37.27 21.13 -1.08
N ILE A 438 36.22 21.82 -0.64
CA ILE A 438 34.95 21.21 -0.26
C ILE A 438 34.12 21.02 -1.52
N LEU A 439 33.63 19.80 -1.76
CA LEU A 439 32.68 19.54 -2.84
C LEU A 439 31.27 19.89 -2.35
N CYS A 440 30.63 20.87 -2.98
CA CYS A 440 29.22 21.17 -2.76
C CYS A 440 28.40 20.48 -3.85
N SER A 441 27.37 19.72 -3.45
CA SER A 441 26.33 19.21 -4.35
C SER A 441 24.99 19.81 -3.92
N LEU A 442 24.22 20.31 -4.88
CA LEU A 442 22.90 20.86 -4.65
C LEU A 442 21.87 20.12 -5.48
N PHE A 443 20.77 19.76 -4.85
CA PHE A 443 19.61 19.15 -5.47
C PHE A 443 18.39 20.03 -5.21
N ALA A 444 17.63 20.32 -6.26
CA ALA A 444 16.40 21.10 -6.17
C ALA A 444 15.29 20.37 -6.93
N PHE A 445 14.22 20.04 -6.22
CA PHE A 445 13.09 19.26 -6.73
C PHE A 445 11.77 19.92 -6.41
N ARG A 446 10.79 19.76 -7.31
CA ARG A 446 9.42 20.23 -7.14
C ARG A 446 8.44 19.14 -7.55
N TRP A 447 7.41 19.00 -6.73
CA TRP A 447 6.21 18.22 -7.00
C TRP A 447 5.01 19.13 -6.95
N ASP A 448 4.22 19.15 -8.01
CA ASP A 448 3.01 19.93 -8.09
C ASP A 448 1.92 19.39 -7.14
N PRO A 449 0.93 20.22 -6.78
CA PRO A 449 -0.14 19.83 -5.88
C PRO A 449 -0.86 18.55 -6.32
N GLY A 450 -0.84 17.54 -5.46
CA GLY A 450 -1.40 16.23 -5.77
C GLY A 450 -1.41 15.29 -4.58
N LYS A 451 -2.15 14.18 -4.69
CA LYS A 451 -2.33 13.20 -3.60
C LYS A 451 -1.00 12.66 -3.05
N ASN A 452 -0.01 12.49 -3.93
CA ASN A 452 1.26 11.82 -3.59
C ASN A 452 2.44 12.79 -3.43
N SER A 453 2.24 14.10 -3.60
CA SER A 453 3.31 15.12 -3.56
C SER A 453 4.12 15.06 -2.25
N ALA A 454 3.44 15.11 -1.10
CA ALA A 454 4.05 14.98 0.22
C ALA A 454 4.74 13.63 0.44
N LEU A 455 4.15 12.54 -0.06
CA LEU A 455 4.76 11.20 0.02
C LEU A 455 6.07 11.14 -0.77
N LEU A 456 6.06 11.65 -2.01
CA LEU A 456 7.22 11.66 -2.91
C LEU A 456 8.36 12.53 -2.37
N ALA A 457 8.07 13.74 -1.90
CA ALA A 457 9.08 14.64 -1.33
C ALA A 457 9.75 14.04 -0.08
N ASN A 458 8.97 13.40 0.80
CA ASN A 458 9.50 12.79 2.02
C ASN A 458 10.38 11.55 1.78
N LEU A 459 10.28 10.90 0.62
CA LEU A 459 11.16 9.79 0.25
C LEU A 459 12.59 10.27 -0.07
N HIS A 460 12.78 11.56 -0.34
CA HIS A 460 14.06 12.16 -0.72
C HIS A 460 14.66 13.01 0.41
N ARG A 461 14.85 12.39 1.57
CA ARG A 461 15.51 13.03 2.71
C ARG A 461 16.95 12.53 2.90
N PRO A 462 17.89 13.40 3.32
CA PRO A 462 19.29 13.01 3.53
C PRO A 462 19.46 11.85 4.51
N ASP A 463 18.65 11.80 5.57
CA ASP A 463 18.68 10.73 6.58
C ASP A 463 18.18 9.36 6.07
N VAL A 464 17.60 9.33 4.86
CA VAL A 464 17.18 8.11 4.17
C VAL A 464 18.15 7.77 3.03
N CYS A 465 18.47 8.74 2.17
CA CYS A 465 19.24 8.50 0.95
C CYS A 465 20.75 8.31 1.21
N LEU A 466 21.37 9.13 2.08
CA LEU A 466 22.81 9.03 2.33
C LEU A 466 23.19 7.71 3.03
N PRO A 467 22.45 7.23 4.05
CA PRO A 467 22.72 5.91 4.61
C PRO A 467 22.59 4.76 3.62
N ALA A 468 21.65 4.84 2.67
CA ALA A 468 21.51 3.84 1.61
C ALA A 468 22.76 3.80 0.70
N SER A 469 23.45 4.94 0.52
CA SER A 469 24.71 5.07 -0.23
C SER A 469 25.99 4.86 0.62
N GLY A 470 25.86 4.34 1.84
CA GLY A 470 26.99 3.95 2.68
C GLY A 470 27.51 5.04 3.64
N TRP A 471 26.80 6.15 3.78
CA TRP A 471 27.12 7.15 4.81
C TRP A 471 26.56 6.76 6.18
N LYS A 472 27.30 7.02 7.25
CA LYS A 472 26.82 6.85 8.61
C LYS A 472 26.41 8.21 9.17
N GLN A 473 25.15 8.35 9.59
CA GLN A 473 24.71 9.56 10.30
C GLN A 473 25.40 9.62 11.67
N MET A 474 26.09 10.73 11.92
CA MET A 474 26.84 10.99 13.15
C MET A 474 26.09 11.94 14.08
N ALA A 475 25.43 12.96 13.51
CA ALA A 475 24.66 13.94 14.28
C ALA A 475 23.47 14.51 13.48
N ASP A 476 22.55 15.13 14.21
CA ASP A 476 21.39 15.89 13.71
C ASP A 476 21.36 17.20 14.50
N HIS A 477 21.75 18.29 13.85
CA HIS A 477 21.93 19.60 14.48
C HIS A 477 20.62 20.40 14.53
N GLY A 478 19.49 19.79 14.14
CA GLY A 478 18.17 20.40 14.17
C GLY A 478 17.91 21.37 13.03
N VAL A 479 16.90 22.20 13.20
CA VAL A 479 16.43 23.19 12.20
C VAL A 479 16.89 24.59 12.58
N ARG A 480 17.37 25.34 11.60
CA ARG A 480 17.70 26.76 11.73
C ARG A 480 17.22 27.55 10.52
N ASN A 481 16.87 28.80 10.74
CA ASN A 481 16.51 29.72 9.66
C ASN A 481 17.75 30.39 9.08
N TYR A 482 17.81 30.47 7.76
CA TYR A 482 18.88 31.11 7.02
C TYR A 482 18.32 32.24 6.17
N PRO A 483 18.88 33.46 6.26
CA PRO A 483 18.39 34.59 5.48
C PRO A 483 18.73 34.41 3.99
N VAL A 484 17.75 34.67 3.13
CA VAL A 484 17.91 34.63 1.66
C VAL A 484 17.89 36.04 1.09
N SER A 485 16.82 36.80 1.31
CA SER A 485 16.71 38.17 0.77
C SER A 485 15.71 39.01 1.56
N GLY A 486 16.14 40.17 2.07
CA GLY A 486 15.31 41.03 2.90
C GLY A 486 14.83 40.29 4.16
N SER A 487 13.51 40.20 4.36
CA SER A 487 12.89 39.45 5.46
C SER A 487 12.55 38.00 5.11
N PHE A 488 12.95 37.50 3.93
CA PHE A 488 12.69 36.13 3.51
C PHE A 488 13.81 35.21 4.02
N GLU A 489 13.45 34.28 4.89
CA GLU A 489 14.33 33.26 5.44
C GLU A 489 13.87 31.88 4.99
N LEU A 490 14.81 30.97 4.75
CA LEU A 490 14.53 29.57 4.53
C LEU A 490 15.03 28.74 5.71
N PRO A 491 14.18 27.91 6.29
CA PRO A 491 14.59 26.98 7.32
C PRO A 491 15.32 25.79 6.68
N PHE A 492 16.45 25.38 7.25
CA PHE A 492 17.17 24.16 6.85
C PHE A 492 17.41 23.29 8.06
N ARG A 493 17.24 21.98 7.87
CA ARG A 493 17.68 20.97 8.82
C ARG A 493 19.08 20.50 8.49
N HIS A 494 19.94 20.43 9.49
CA HIS A 494 21.35 20.10 9.31
C HIS A 494 21.67 18.71 9.86
N PHE A 495 22.24 17.86 9.01
CA PHE A 495 22.71 16.53 9.34
C PHE A 495 24.22 16.41 9.11
N GLU A 496 24.87 15.60 9.94
CA GLU A 496 26.27 15.27 9.81
C GLU A 496 26.43 13.78 9.53
N PHE A 497 27.21 13.47 8.51
CA PHE A 497 27.48 12.12 8.05
C PHE A 497 28.97 11.87 7.92
N GLN A 498 29.37 10.63 8.10
CA GLN A 498 30.74 10.17 7.88
C GLN A 498 30.76 8.93 7.01
N ARG A 499 31.72 8.84 6.10
CA ARG A 499 31.99 7.65 5.29
C ARG A 499 33.49 7.39 5.27
N SER A 500 33.87 6.17 5.57
CA SER A 500 35.27 5.74 5.54
C SER A 500 35.46 4.72 4.43
N PHE A 501 36.51 4.89 3.63
CA PHE A 501 36.96 3.88 2.68
C PHE A 501 38.21 3.20 3.22
N GLU A 502 38.35 1.92 2.94
CA GLU A 502 39.54 1.16 3.32
C GLU A 502 40.78 1.77 2.65
N GLY A 503 41.75 2.23 3.44
CA GLY A 503 42.97 2.89 2.96
C GLY A 503 42.85 4.38 2.61
N SER A 504 41.71 5.05 2.88
CA SER A 504 41.56 6.50 2.69
C SER A 504 41.15 7.22 3.99
N ALA A 505 41.43 8.53 4.06
CA ALA A 505 40.93 9.37 5.14
C ALA A 505 39.38 9.36 5.15
N PRO A 506 38.74 9.40 6.34
CA PRO A 506 37.29 9.46 6.45
C PRO A 506 36.78 10.74 5.80
N GLN A 507 35.77 10.60 4.95
CA GLN A 507 35.03 11.73 4.40
C GLN A 507 33.94 12.15 5.37
N ILE A 508 33.77 13.46 5.52
CA ILE A 508 32.69 14.06 6.29
C ILE A 508 31.76 14.78 5.32
N ALA A 509 30.46 14.60 5.54
CA ALA A 509 29.43 15.30 4.79
C ALA A 509 28.48 16.03 5.73
N HIS A 510 28.25 17.32 5.44
CA HIS A 510 27.20 18.11 6.06
C HIS A 510 26.08 18.31 5.05
N ALA A 511 24.90 17.75 5.33
CA ALA A 511 23.73 17.86 4.48
C ALA A 511 22.72 18.81 5.11
N PHE A 512 22.27 19.77 4.33
CA PHE A 512 21.25 20.75 4.69
C PHE A 512 20.02 20.51 3.82
N TYR A 513 18.87 20.30 4.46
CA TYR A 513 17.63 19.96 3.79
C TYR A 513 16.53 20.96 4.15
N CYS A 514 15.89 21.54 3.14
CA CYS A 514 14.73 22.40 3.27
C CYS A 514 13.58 21.82 2.45
N LEU A 515 12.41 21.68 3.08
CA LEU A 515 11.14 21.33 2.43
C LEU A 515 10.18 22.51 2.60
N SER A 516 9.72 23.05 1.47
CA SER A 516 8.76 24.13 1.40
C SER A 516 7.45 23.64 0.81
N GLU A 517 6.33 24.07 1.40
CA GLU A 517 4.99 23.81 0.87
C GLU A 517 4.50 25.02 0.07
N ASP A 518 3.72 24.78 -0.99
CA ASP A 518 3.16 25.85 -1.83
C ASP A 518 2.20 26.80 -1.08
N ARG A 519 1.70 26.39 0.10
CA ARG A 519 0.79 27.20 0.92
C ARG A 519 1.07 27.00 2.41
N ALA A 520 1.00 28.09 3.16
CA ALA A 520 1.13 28.09 4.62
C ALA A 520 -0.17 28.56 5.28
N ALA A 521 -0.46 28.06 6.48
CA ALA A 521 -1.60 28.52 7.26
C ALA A 521 -1.40 29.98 7.68
N SER A 522 -2.46 30.80 7.63
CA SER A 522 -2.42 32.18 8.13
C SER A 522 -2.06 32.20 9.63
N ALA A 523 -1.09 33.03 10.02
CA ALA A 523 -0.54 33.12 11.38
C ALA A 523 -1.57 33.47 12.49
N SER A 524 -2.83 33.75 12.15
CA SER A 524 -3.88 34.19 13.06
C SER A 524 -4.58 33.07 13.86
N THR A 525 -4.25 31.79 13.64
CA THR A 525 -4.94 30.64 14.28
C THR A 525 -4.07 29.76 15.16
N SER A 526 -2.79 30.08 15.37
CA SER A 526 -1.92 29.33 16.29
C SER A 526 -2.04 29.86 17.73
N PRO A 527 -2.58 29.10 18.69
CA PRO A 527 -2.44 29.46 20.09
C PRO A 527 -1.01 29.13 20.54
N VAL A 528 -0.36 30.13 21.15
CA VAL A 528 0.93 30.06 21.88
C VAL A 528 2.22 30.24 21.05
N GLY A 529 2.69 31.49 20.97
CA GLY A 529 4.00 31.88 21.52
C GLY A 529 5.32 31.36 20.90
N THR A 530 5.34 30.73 19.73
CA THR A 530 6.59 30.46 19.01
C THR A 530 6.69 31.32 17.76
N ASN A 531 7.67 32.22 17.72
CA ASN A 531 8.03 32.97 16.54
C ASN A 531 8.37 31.99 15.39
N SER A 532 7.74 32.22 14.24
CA SER A 532 7.99 31.63 12.91
C SER A 532 7.28 30.31 12.57
N PRO A 533 6.27 30.33 11.68
CA PRO A 533 5.65 29.15 11.11
C PRO A 533 6.31 28.81 9.75
N ASP A 534 7.57 28.38 9.73
CA ASP A 534 8.25 28.00 8.49
C ASP A 534 9.20 26.81 8.74
N MET A 535 8.99 25.72 7.98
CA MET A 535 9.37 24.32 8.24
C MET A 535 8.72 23.64 9.45
N PHE A 536 7.65 22.89 9.16
CA PHE A 536 7.41 21.65 9.87
C PHE A 536 8.41 20.60 9.33
N GLY A 537 9.42 20.15 10.07
CA GLY A 537 9.68 20.41 11.47
C GLY A 537 11.13 20.17 11.84
N SER A 538 11.34 20.11 13.15
CA SER A 538 12.43 19.40 13.84
C SER A 538 12.59 17.97 13.28
N ARG A 539 12.97 16.97 14.06
CA ARG A 539 12.39 15.65 13.74
C ARG A 539 10.89 15.92 13.55
N SER A 540 10.27 15.58 12.42
CA SER A 540 8.87 15.16 12.58
C SER A 540 9.03 14.06 13.60
N GLU A 541 8.66 14.36 14.84
CA GLU A 541 8.62 13.31 15.85
C GLU A 541 7.47 12.36 15.49
N TRP A 542 6.72 12.66 14.41
CA TRP A 542 5.53 11.96 13.96
C TRP A 542 4.58 11.80 15.15
N THR A 543 4.58 12.82 16.02
CA THR A 543 3.79 12.78 17.24
C THR A 543 2.34 12.77 16.81
N ARG A 544 1.50 12.10 17.60
CA ARG A 544 0.06 12.05 17.35
C ARG A 544 -0.54 13.47 17.29
N ALA A 545 0.12 14.45 17.92
CA ALA A 545 -0.27 15.85 17.93
C ALA A 545 -0.02 16.57 16.60
N GLU A 546 1.15 16.42 15.97
CA GLU A 546 1.45 17.01 14.65
C GLU A 546 0.46 16.54 13.59
N ARG A 547 0.22 15.22 13.52
CA ARG A 547 -0.70 14.62 12.54
C ARG A 547 -2.14 15.06 12.72
N LEU A 548 -2.56 15.27 13.97
CA LEU A 548 -3.87 15.82 14.29
C LEU A 548 -3.95 17.29 13.86
N HIS A 549 -2.89 18.07 14.08
CA HIS A 549 -2.84 19.48 13.67
C HIS A 549 -3.00 19.65 12.16
N THR A 550 -2.32 18.83 11.35
CA THR A 550 -2.45 18.82 9.88
C THR A 550 -3.91 18.62 9.42
N VAL A 551 -4.64 17.72 10.10
CA VAL A 551 -6.07 17.47 9.84
C VAL A 551 -6.93 18.65 10.27
N LEU A 552 -6.67 19.22 11.46
CA LEU A 552 -7.42 20.34 12.01
C LEU A 552 -7.25 21.62 11.19
N GLU A 553 -6.06 21.87 10.65
CA GLU A 553 -5.82 22.97 9.71
C GLU A 553 -6.40 22.71 8.33
N GLY A 554 -6.78 21.47 8.01
CA GLY A 554 -7.28 21.09 6.70
C GLY A 554 -6.20 21.13 5.61
N ARG A 555 -4.94 20.84 5.95
CA ARG A 555 -3.86 20.70 4.95
C ARG A 555 -4.09 19.43 4.12
N ARG A 556 -4.13 19.56 2.80
CA ARG A 556 -4.13 18.41 1.88
C ARG A 556 -3.48 18.73 0.53
N HIS A 557 -2.85 17.72 -0.06
CA HIS A 557 -2.38 17.72 -1.45
C HIS A 557 -1.56 18.97 -1.86
N LEU A 558 -0.79 19.54 -0.92
CA LEU A 558 0.01 20.74 -1.18
C LEU A 558 1.20 20.39 -2.07
N GLY A 559 1.51 21.25 -3.04
CA GLY A 559 2.76 21.14 -3.81
C GLY A 559 3.96 21.27 -2.87
N GLN A 560 5.01 20.53 -3.18
CA GLN A 560 6.20 20.41 -2.35
C GLN A 560 7.42 20.83 -3.14
N GLN A 561 8.32 21.56 -2.51
CA GLN A 561 9.60 21.96 -3.09
C GLN A 561 10.72 21.65 -2.12
N VAL A 562 11.70 20.89 -2.58
CA VAL A 562 12.88 20.48 -1.81
C VAL A 562 14.10 21.18 -2.35
N ILE A 563 14.94 21.68 -1.46
CA ILE A 563 16.33 22.04 -1.75
C ILE A 563 17.24 21.35 -0.75
N GLU A 564 18.22 20.63 -1.25
CA GLU A 564 19.22 19.90 -0.47
C GLU A 564 20.62 20.34 -0.88
N ALA A 565 21.42 20.82 0.07
CA ALA A 565 22.82 21.18 -0.11
C ALA A 565 23.71 20.23 0.70
N ILE A 566 24.65 19.56 0.04
CA ILE A 566 25.56 18.60 0.66
C ILE A 566 27.00 19.09 0.46
N PHE A 567 27.70 19.35 1.56
CA PHE A 567 29.12 19.72 1.57
C PHE A 567 29.94 18.49 1.97
N ILE A 568 30.84 18.04 1.10
CA ILE A 568 31.68 16.85 1.32
C ILE A 568 33.15 17.27 1.33
N SER A 569 33.88 16.84 2.37
CA SER A 569 35.32 17.06 2.51
C SER A 569 36.03 15.77 2.97
N THR A 570 37.30 15.64 2.59
CA THR A 570 38.23 14.62 3.13
C THR A 570 38.95 15.10 4.39
N GLU A 571 38.96 16.40 4.64
CA GLU A 571 39.51 16.98 5.87
C GLU A 571 38.37 17.33 6.84
N PRO A 572 38.59 17.20 8.16
CA PRO A 572 37.59 17.60 9.14
C PRO A 572 37.29 19.09 9.04
N PHE A 573 36.02 19.42 8.79
CA PHE A 573 35.51 20.79 8.92
C PHE A 573 34.31 20.76 9.85
N SER A 574 34.15 21.81 10.62
CA SER A 574 33.17 21.88 11.70
C SER A 574 31.76 22.15 11.16
N ALA A 575 30.77 21.73 11.95
CA ALA A 575 29.37 22.08 11.70
C ALA A 575 29.17 23.60 11.55
N ALA A 576 29.89 24.41 12.33
CA ALA A 576 29.81 25.88 12.26
C ALA A 576 30.37 26.45 10.94
N GLU A 577 31.46 25.89 10.42
CA GLU A 577 31.99 26.26 9.11
C GLU A 577 31.02 25.87 7.99
N ALA A 578 30.43 24.67 8.06
CA ALA A 578 29.40 24.24 7.12
C ALA A 578 28.16 25.17 7.13
N GLU A 579 27.71 25.59 8.32
CA GLU A 579 26.62 26.55 8.49
C GLU A 579 26.97 27.92 7.90
N SER A 580 28.21 28.38 8.04
CA SER A 580 28.69 29.62 7.42
C SER A 580 28.66 29.52 5.90
N HIS A 581 29.16 28.43 5.33
CA HIS A 581 29.13 28.20 3.89
C HIS A 581 27.71 28.22 3.32
N LEU A 582 26.74 27.60 4.00
CA LEU A 582 25.34 27.66 3.57
C LEU A 582 24.78 29.09 3.65
N ARG A 583 25.05 29.79 4.77
CA ARG A 583 24.60 31.17 4.98
C ARG A 583 25.09 32.12 3.90
N ASP A 584 26.34 31.98 3.49
CA ASP A 584 26.95 32.82 2.45
C ASP A 584 26.45 32.44 1.04
N LEU A 585 26.12 31.17 0.82
CA LEU A 585 25.63 30.67 -0.47
C LEU A 585 24.18 31.04 -0.77
N LEU A 586 23.29 30.98 0.23
CA LEU A 586 21.84 31.07 0.03
C LEU A 586 21.32 32.35 -0.63
N PRO A 587 21.82 33.57 -0.29
CA PRO A 587 21.35 34.81 -0.91
C PRO A 587 21.56 34.89 -2.44
N ASP A 588 22.65 34.29 -2.93
CA ASP A 588 22.95 34.26 -4.36
C ASP A 588 22.23 33.11 -5.07
N LEU A 589 22.01 32.00 -4.35
CA LEU A 589 21.47 30.76 -4.87
C LEU A 589 19.93 30.77 -4.97
N VAL A 590 19.23 31.33 -3.99
CA VAL A 590 17.76 31.29 -3.93
C VAL A 590 17.19 32.64 -4.35
N VAL A 591 16.33 32.63 -5.37
CA VAL A 591 15.67 33.83 -5.89
C VAL A 591 14.19 33.74 -5.62
N ARG A 592 13.66 34.77 -4.96
CA ARG A 592 12.22 34.92 -4.79
C ARG A 592 11.57 35.23 -6.14
N GLU A 593 10.62 34.39 -6.55
CA GLU A 593 9.76 34.69 -7.69
C GLU A 593 8.74 35.77 -7.28
N ARG A 594 8.49 36.74 -8.16
CA ARG A 594 7.60 37.87 -7.88
C ARG A 594 6.14 37.51 -8.05
#